data_AF-A0A356U2J6-F1
#
_entry.id   AF-A0A356U2J6-F1
#
_cell.length_a   1.000
_cell.length_b   1.000
_cell.length_c   1.000
_cell.angle_alpha   90.00
_cell.angle_beta   90.00
_cell.angle_gamma   90.00
#
_symmetry.space_group_name_H-M   'P 1'
#
loop_
_entity.id
_entity.type
_entity.pdbx_description
1 polymer ?
#
loop_
_entity_poly.entity_id
_entity_poly.type
_entity_poly.pdbx_seq_one_letter_code
_entity_poly.pdbx_strand_id
1 'polypeptide(L)'
;ATITPASGFVGIQGAIILGLSGGILCYIAVDLIRIKLKIDDSLDVFAVHGVGGILGSVLLPVMAMPVLGGFGAMDNILGDVGVQAYAVMVTIIWTGIFSFGILYVIRLVMPLRVHEEDEFEGLDITQHGERGYHGG
;
A
#
# COMPACT_ATOMS: atom_id res chain seq x y z
N ALA A 1 4.79 3.98 4.42
CA ALA A 1 5.02 2.60 3.95
C ALA A 1 6.44 2.39 3.43
N THR A 2 6.99 3.32 2.62
CA THR A 2 8.27 3.11 1.91
C THR A 2 9.50 2.85 2.79
N ILE A 3 9.64 3.50 3.94
CA ILE A 3 10.77 3.25 4.85
C ILE A 3 10.61 1.97 5.67
N THR A 4 9.38 1.49 5.87
CA THR A 4 9.05 0.38 6.76
C THR A 4 9.85 -0.90 6.50
N PRO A 5 9.99 -1.39 5.25
CA PRO A 5 10.78 -2.61 5.01
C PRO A 5 12.28 -2.38 5.21
N ALA A 6 12.77 -1.14 5.08
CA ALA A 6 14.19 -0.81 5.03
C ALA A 6 14.75 -0.23 6.34
N SER A 7 13.89 0.15 7.29
CA SER A 7 14.25 0.94 8.48
C SER A 7 15.32 0.29 9.38
N GLY A 8 15.41 -1.04 9.39
CA GLY A 8 16.42 -1.79 10.14
C GLY A 8 17.79 -1.90 9.46
N PHE A 9 17.92 -1.46 8.20
CA PHE A 9 19.10 -1.73 7.36
C PHE A 9 19.75 -0.49 6.77
N VAL A 10 19.00 0.62 6.64
CA VAL A 10 19.45 1.82 5.94
C VAL A 10 19.88 2.93 6.91
N GLY A 11 20.90 3.69 6.50
CA GLY A 11 21.32 4.92 7.19
C GLY A 11 20.53 6.15 6.76
N ILE A 12 20.96 7.31 7.24
CA ILE A 12 20.28 8.60 7.02
C ILE A 12 20.15 8.92 5.52
N GLN A 13 21.21 8.71 4.73
CA GLN A 13 21.21 9.05 3.30
C GLN A 13 20.22 8.18 2.52
N GLY A 14 20.27 6.86 2.71
CA GLY A 14 19.28 5.93 2.12
C GLY A 14 17.84 6.24 2.56
N ALA A 15 17.63 6.59 3.84
CA ALA A 15 16.32 6.95 4.36
C ALA A 15 15.74 8.22 3.72
N ILE A 16 16.57 9.26 3.51
CA ILE A 16 16.15 10.49 2.83
C ILE A 16 15.74 10.19 1.39
N ILE A 17 16.54 9.39 0.67
CA ILE A 17 16.24 9.00 -0.72
C ILE A 17 14.91 8.24 -0.77
N LEU A 18 14.72 7.22 0.08
CA LEU A 18 13.47 6.47 0.14
C LEU A 18 12.26 7.33 0.50
N GLY A 19 12.42 8.28 1.43
CA GLY A 19 11.36 9.21 1.81
C GLY A 19 10.92 10.10 0.65
N LEU A 20 11.87 10.72 -0.05
CA LEU A 20 11.59 11.57 -1.22
C LEU A 20 11.00 10.76 -2.37
N SER A 21 11.58 9.60 -2.70
CA SER A 21 11.05 8.70 -3.73
C SER A 21 9.64 8.22 -3.39
N GLY A 22 9.39 7.86 -2.13
CA GLY A 22 8.07 7.47 -1.64
C GLY A 22 7.04 8.58 -1.78
N GLY A 23 7.37 9.81 -1.36
CA GLY A 23 6.47 10.96 -1.50
C GLY A 23 6.08 11.25 -2.95
N ILE A 24 7.07 11.29 -3.86
CA ILE A 24 6.84 11.58 -5.28
C ILE A 24 6.08 10.44 -5.97
N LEU A 25 6.52 9.19 -5.80
CA LEU A 25 5.95 8.06 -6.53
C LEU A 25 4.57 7.66 -5.99
N CYS A 26 4.32 7.75 -4.68
CA CYS A 26 2.98 7.53 -4.15
C CYS A 26 2.01 8.63 -4.61
N TYR A 27 2.44 9.89 -4.70
CA TYR A 27 1.60 10.96 -5.27
C TYR A 27 1.21 10.68 -6.72
N ILE A 28 2.18 10.28 -7.57
CA ILE A 28 1.91 9.89 -8.96
C ILE A 28 1.00 8.65 -9.01
N ALA A 29 1.18 7.70 -8.08
CA ALA A 29 0.33 6.53 -8.00
C ALA A 29 -1.13 6.89 -7.68
N VAL A 30 -1.38 7.83 -6.77
CA VAL A 30 -2.73 8.33 -6.48
C VAL A 30 -3.39 8.92 -7.74
N ASP A 31 -2.70 9.82 -8.44
CA ASP A 31 -3.19 10.38 -9.71
C ASP A 31 -3.49 9.29 -10.74
N LEU A 32 -2.57 8.33 -10.91
CA LEU A 32 -2.74 7.25 -11.86
C LEU A 32 -3.92 6.34 -11.50
N ILE A 33 -3.99 5.85 -10.27
CA ILE A 33 -4.96 4.83 -9.84
C ILE A 33 -6.36 5.43 -9.75
N ARG A 34 -6.48 6.56 -9.03
CA ARG A 34 -7.78 7.14 -8.74
C ARG A 34 -8.32 7.98 -9.89
N ILE A 35 -7.49 8.85 -10.47
CA ILE A 35 -7.95 9.84 -11.45
C ILE A 35 -7.96 9.25 -12.86
N LYS A 36 -6.87 8.59 -13.27
CA LYS A 36 -6.73 8.07 -14.64
C LYS A 36 -7.37 6.70 -14.83
N LEU A 37 -7.11 5.76 -13.92
CA LEU A 37 -7.66 4.41 -13.99
C LEU A 37 -9.08 4.30 -13.40
N LYS A 38 -9.54 5.34 -12.67
CA LYS A 38 -10.88 5.39 -12.05
C LYS A 38 -11.16 4.21 -11.13
N ILE A 39 -10.13 3.71 -10.45
CA ILE A 39 -10.26 2.69 -9.42
C ILE A 39 -10.61 3.41 -8.12
N ASP A 40 -11.72 3.02 -7.51
CA ASP A 40 -12.20 3.55 -6.22
C ASP A 40 -11.39 2.95 -5.06
N ASP A 41 -10.12 3.36 -4.97
CA ASP A 41 -9.29 3.19 -3.78
C ASP A 41 -9.61 4.34 -2.82
N SER A 42 -10.74 4.23 -2.11
CA SER A 42 -11.41 5.37 -1.49
C SER A 42 -10.55 6.19 -0.53
N LEU A 43 -9.57 5.54 0.12
CA LEU A 43 -8.61 6.16 1.05
C LEU A 43 -7.16 6.10 0.54
N ASP A 44 -6.97 5.87 -0.77
CA ASP A 44 -5.66 5.77 -1.43
C ASP A 44 -4.74 4.71 -0.77
N VAL A 45 -5.33 3.63 -0.24
CA VAL A 45 -4.62 2.60 0.54
C VAL A 45 -3.63 1.85 -0.34
N PHE A 46 -4.04 1.41 -1.53
CA PHE A 46 -3.14 0.71 -2.44
C PHE A 46 -2.10 1.69 -3.01
N ALA A 47 -2.52 2.89 -3.39
CA ALA A 47 -1.62 3.90 -3.93
C ALA A 47 -0.50 4.32 -2.94
N VAL A 48 -0.80 4.46 -1.65
CA VAL A 48 0.18 4.90 -0.65
C VAL A 48 0.88 3.72 0.03
N HIS A 49 0.14 2.69 0.45
CA HIS A 49 0.71 1.56 1.19
C HIS A 49 1.21 0.45 0.27
N GLY A 50 0.43 0.09 -0.75
CA GLY A 50 0.82 -0.92 -1.74
C GLY A 50 2.04 -0.49 -2.53
N VAL A 51 1.95 0.60 -3.29
CA VAL A 51 3.08 1.12 -4.11
C VAL A 51 4.26 1.52 -3.23
N GLY A 52 4.01 2.21 -2.11
CA GLY A 52 5.07 2.60 -1.18
C GLY A 52 5.81 1.40 -0.59
N GLY A 53 5.08 0.36 -0.18
CA GLY A 53 5.66 -0.88 0.34
C GLY A 53 6.47 -1.65 -0.70
N ILE A 54 5.97 -1.75 -1.93
CA ILE A 54 6.69 -2.36 -3.07
C ILE A 54 7.99 -1.61 -3.33
N LEU A 55 7.93 -0.28 -3.48
CA LEU A 55 9.08 0.57 -3.72
C LEU A 55 10.14 0.40 -2.63
N GLY A 56 9.73 0.49 -1.37
CA GLY A 56 10.62 0.33 -0.22
C GLY A 56 11.30 -1.03 -0.18
N SER A 57 10.54 -2.09 -0.47
CA SER A 57 11.04 -3.47 -0.41
C SER A 57 12.05 -3.75 -1.51
N VAL A 58 11.75 -3.33 -2.75
CA VAL A 58 12.63 -3.54 -3.92
C VAL A 58 13.90 -2.69 -3.83
N LEU A 59 13.81 -1.45 -3.34
CA LEU A 59 14.97 -0.56 -3.21
C LEU A 59 15.82 -0.85 -1.96
N LEU A 60 15.31 -1.61 -0.99
CA LEU A 60 15.99 -1.92 0.26
C LEU A 60 17.46 -2.31 0.06
N PRO A 61 17.81 -3.28 -0.80
CA PRO A 61 19.19 -3.76 -0.84
C PRO A 61 20.17 -2.69 -1.32
N VAL A 62 19.73 -1.86 -2.28
CA VAL A 62 20.52 -0.73 -2.77
C VAL A 62 20.69 0.32 -1.67
N MET A 63 19.60 0.66 -0.97
CA MET A 63 19.61 1.69 0.07
C MET A 63 20.36 1.28 1.33
N ALA A 64 20.55 -0.03 1.55
CA ALA A 64 21.30 -0.60 2.66
C ALA A 64 22.82 -0.67 2.41
N MET A 65 23.29 -0.21 1.23
CA MET A 65 24.72 -0.18 0.92
C MET A 65 25.49 0.75 1.86
N PRO A 66 26.71 0.39 2.30
CA PRO A 66 27.55 1.25 3.15
C PRO A 66 27.83 2.64 2.55
N VAL A 67 27.92 2.74 1.22
CA VAL A 67 28.11 4.03 0.52
C VAL A 67 26.92 4.99 0.70
N LEU A 68 25.74 4.47 1.01
CA LEU A 68 24.53 5.22 1.37
C LEU A 68 24.28 5.25 2.89
N GLY A 69 25.30 4.92 3.69
CA GLY A 69 25.24 4.90 5.14
C GLY A 69 24.52 3.69 5.74
N GLY A 70 24.18 2.67 4.93
CA GLY A 70 23.54 1.44 5.41
C GLY A 70 24.47 0.54 6.22
N PHE A 71 23.88 -0.39 6.96
CA PHE A 71 24.60 -1.18 7.98
C PHE A 71 25.35 -2.40 7.42
N GLY A 72 25.49 -2.50 6.09
CA GLY A 72 26.27 -3.56 5.44
C GLY A 72 25.64 -4.95 5.50
N ALA A 73 24.30 -5.02 5.45
CA ALA A 73 23.55 -6.27 5.52
C ALA A 73 23.34 -6.98 4.17
N MET A 74 23.90 -6.46 3.08
CA MET A 74 23.64 -6.91 1.71
C MET A 74 24.97 -7.18 1.00
N ASP A 75 25.17 -8.42 0.55
CA ASP A 75 26.44 -8.89 -0.02
C ASP A 75 26.39 -8.95 -1.55
N ASN A 76 25.23 -9.26 -2.13
CA ASN A 76 25.04 -9.38 -3.57
C ASN A 76 23.83 -8.55 -3.99
N ILE A 77 24.03 -7.26 -4.24
CA ILE A 77 22.94 -6.31 -4.53
C ILE A 77 21.98 -6.81 -5.61
N LEU A 78 22.48 -7.34 -6.72
CA LEU A 78 21.64 -7.86 -7.80
C LEU A 78 20.82 -9.07 -7.35
N GLY A 79 21.43 -9.98 -6.60
CA GLY A 79 20.75 -11.13 -6.00
C GLY A 79 19.71 -10.72 -4.96
N ASP A 80 20.08 -9.81 -4.06
CA ASP A 80 19.25 -9.34 -2.96
C ASP A 80 18.05 -8.54 -3.47
N VAL A 81 18.22 -7.69 -4.50
CA VAL A 81 17.09 -7.05 -5.20
C VAL A 81 16.19 -8.09 -5.85
N GLY A 82 16.76 -9.14 -6.45
CA GLY A 82 16.00 -10.26 -7.00
C GLY A 82 15.17 -11.00 -5.96
N VAL A 83 15.74 -11.26 -4.78
CA VAL A 83 15.05 -11.88 -3.63
C VAL A 83 13.91 -10.98 -3.15
N GLN A 84 14.15 -9.67 -3.01
CA GLN A 84 13.11 -8.72 -2.60
C GLN A 84 11.98 -8.60 -3.63
N ALA A 85 12.30 -8.56 -4.92
CA ALA A 85 11.31 -8.54 -5.98
C ALA A 85 10.48 -9.85 -6.00
N TYR A 86 11.12 -10.99 -5.78
CA TYR A 86 10.43 -12.28 -5.65
C TYR A 86 9.51 -12.30 -4.44
N ALA A 87 9.96 -11.85 -3.27
CA ALA A 87 9.16 -11.77 -2.06
C ALA A 87 7.92 -10.87 -2.25
N VAL A 88 8.10 -9.71 -2.90
CA VAL A 88 7.00 -8.80 -3.26
C VAL A 88 6.01 -9.50 -4.20
N MET A 89 6.49 -10.16 -5.25
CA MET A 89 5.63 -10.89 -6.19
C MET A 89 4.80 -11.97 -5.50
N VAL A 90 5.44 -12.79 -4.66
CA VAL A 90 4.75 -13.82 -3.86
C VAL A 90 3.70 -13.18 -2.95
N THR A 91 4.03 -12.06 -2.30
CA THR A 91 3.10 -11.34 -1.42
C THR A 91 1.90 -10.79 -2.19
N ILE A 92 2.11 -10.19 -3.37
CA ILE A 92 1.03 -9.69 -4.24
C ILE A 92 0.11 -10.84 -4.67
N ILE A 93 0.68 -11.95 -5.13
CA ILE A 93 -0.10 -13.11 -5.57
C ILE A 93 -0.90 -13.70 -4.40
N TRP A 94 -0.24 -13.91 -3.26
CA TRP A 94 -0.86 -14.46 -2.06
C TRP A 94 -2.02 -13.57 -1.59
N THR A 95 -1.75 -12.30 -1.33
CA THR A 95 -2.76 -11.35 -0.85
C THR A 95 -3.89 -11.15 -1.86
N GLY A 96 -3.59 -11.09 -3.17
CA GLY A 96 -4.58 -10.99 -4.22
C GLY A 96 -5.51 -12.20 -4.28
N ILE A 97 -4.95 -13.42 -4.32
CA ILE A 97 -5.74 -14.67 -4.38
C ILE A 97 -6.63 -14.81 -3.15
N PHE A 98 -6.06 -14.69 -1.95
CA PHE A 98 -6.81 -14.93 -0.73
C PHE A 98 -7.82 -13.83 -0.44
N SER A 99 -7.47 -12.55 -0.65
CA SER A 99 -8.43 -11.46 -0.42
C SER A 99 -9.60 -11.54 -1.41
N PHE A 100 -9.32 -11.80 -2.68
CA PHE A 100 -10.37 -12.01 -3.68
C PHE A 100 -11.23 -13.22 -3.33
N GLY A 101 -10.61 -14.36 -2.97
CA GLY A 101 -11.33 -15.57 -2.59
C GLY A 101 -12.25 -15.36 -1.38
N ILE A 102 -11.76 -14.69 -0.34
CA ILE A 102 -12.55 -14.37 0.86
C ILE A 102 -13.72 -13.46 0.51
N LEU A 103 -13.47 -12.37 -0.21
CA LEU A 103 -14.54 -11.45 -0.63
C LEU A 103 -15.57 -12.15 -1.54
N TYR A 104 -15.12 -13.01 -2.44
CA TYR A 104 -16.00 -13.79 -3.30
C TYR A 104 -16.88 -14.75 -2.50
N VAL A 105 -16.32 -15.47 -1.52
CA VAL A 105 -17.10 -16.35 -0.64
C VAL A 105 -18.12 -15.56 0.18
N ILE A 106 -17.74 -14.43 0.76
CA ILE A 106 -18.66 -13.57 1.51
C ILE A 106 -19.79 -13.10 0.60
N ARG A 107 -19.49 -12.71 -0.65
CA ARG A 107 -20.47 -12.29 -1.65
C ARG A 107 -21.54 -13.35 -1.95
N LEU A 108 -21.22 -14.64 -1.81
CA LEU A 108 -22.20 -15.72 -2.00
C LEU A 108 -23.19 -15.85 -0.83
N VAL A 109 -22.84 -15.31 0.35
CA VAL A 109 -23.64 -15.41 1.57
C VAL A 109 -24.40 -14.10 1.83
N MET A 110 -23.78 -12.95 1.57
CA MET A 110 -24.34 -11.62 1.83
C MET A 110 -23.77 -10.56 0.88
N PRO A 111 -24.47 -9.43 0.64
CA PRO A 111 -23.92 -8.34 -0.16
C PRO A 111 -22.69 -7.71 0.52
N LEU A 112 -21.66 -7.39 -0.28
CA LEU A 112 -20.44 -6.72 0.19
C LEU A 112 -20.60 -5.19 0.31
N ARG A 113 -21.59 -4.61 -0.37
CA ARG A 113 -21.87 -3.17 -0.41
C ARG A 113 -23.32 -2.96 0.02
N VAL A 114 -23.59 -1.87 0.71
CA VAL A 114 -24.95 -1.43 1.06
C VAL A 114 -25.78 -1.14 -0.19
N HIS A 115 -27.10 -1.03 -0.03
CA HIS A 115 -27.97 -0.60 -1.13
C HIS A 115 -27.67 0.85 -1.54
N GLU A 116 -27.95 1.19 -2.79
CA GLU A 116 -27.69 2.54 -3.33
C GLU A 116 -28.48 3.62 -2.59
N GLU A 117 -29.70 3.30 -2.14
CA GLU A 117 -30.53 4.17 -1.29
C GLU A 117 -29.85 4.42 0.07
N ASP A 118 -29.31 3.36 0.69
CA ASP A 118 -28.61 3.45 1.98
C ASP A 118 -27.30 4.24 1.86
N GLU A 119 -26.61 4.10 0.73
CA GLU A 119 -25.39 4.85 0.42
C GLU A 119 -25.69 6.35 0.23
N PHE A 120 -26.82 6.68 -0.40
CA PHE A 120 -27.27 8.05 -0.61
C PHE A 120 -27.72 8.73 0.70
N GLU A 121 -28.46 8.02 1.55
CA GLU A 121 -28.90 8.53 2.86
C GLU A 121 -27.73 8.65 3.86
N GLY A 122 -26.73 7.77 3.74
CA GLY A 122 -25.50 7.76 4.52
C GLY A 122 -25.47 6.68 5.60
N LEU A 123 -24.32 6.01 5.73
CA LEU A 123 -24.17 4.84 6.60
C LEU A 123 -24.36 5.15 8.10
N ASP A 124 -24.08 6.38 8.54
CA ASP A 124 -24.36 6.82 9.92
C ASP A 124 -25.85 6.63 10.28
N ILE A 125 -26.75 6.98 9.36
CA ILE A 125 -28.20 6.88 9.58
C ILE A 125 -28.65 5.44 9.35
N THR A 126 -28.29 4.85 8.20
CA THR A 126 -28.87 3.58 7.75
C THR A 126 -28.32 2.37 8.49
N GLN A 127 -27.07 2.41 8.96
CA GLN A 127 -26.45 1.31 9.70
C GLN A 127 -26.35 1.55 11.20
N HIS A 128 -26.27 2.82 11.63
CA HIS A 128 -26.04 3.16 13.04
C HIS A 128 -27.19 3.94 13.70
N GLY A 129 -28.16 4.47 12.93
CA GLY A 129 -29.29 5.23 13.48
C GLY A 129 -28.89 6.57 14.10
N GLU A 130 -27.69 7.06 13.79
CA GLU A 130 -27.08 8.24 14.39
C GLU A 130 -26.73 9.28 13.32
N ARG A 131 -26.44 10.50 13.75
CA ARG A 131 -25.81 11.52 12.91
C ARG A 131 -24.43 11.79 13.47
N GLY A 132 -23.38 11.61 12.66
CA GLY A 132 -22.00 11.89 13.08
C GLY A 132 -21.79 13.34 13.55
N TYR A 133 -22.60 14.28 13.03
CA TYR A 133 -22.66 15.65 13.52
C TYR A 133 -24.12 16.10 13.69
N HIS A 134 -24.44 16.59 14.89
CA HIS A 134 -25.66 17.31 15.15
C HIS A 134 -25.41 18.78 14.80
N GLY A 135 -25.76 19.18 13.58
CA GLY A 135 -25.76 20.60 13.21
C GLY A 135 -26.66 21.39 14.17
N GLY A 136 -26.16 22.51 14.68
CA GLY A 136 -27.00 23.54 15.32
C GLY A 136 -27.91 24.23 14.31
#